data_AF-A0A835UVT6-F1
#
_entry.id   AF-A0A835UVT6-F1
#
_cell.length_a   1.000
_cell.length_b   1.000
_cell.length_c   1.000
_cell.angle_alpha   90.00
_cell.angle_beta   90.00
_cell.angle_gamma   90.00
#
_symmetry.space_group_name_H-M   'P 1'
#
loop_
_entity.id
_entity.type
_entity.pdbx_description
1 polymer ?
#
loop_
_entity_poly.entity_id
_entity_poly.type
_entity_poly.pdbx_seq_one_letter_code
_entity_poly.pdbx_strand_id
1 'polypeptide(L)'
;MVDEGLKVFERMLKEEQINPRAEHYGYLVGMLARAGRLEEARKLAELATDDKAASSAWWALLGGGHICSTSSVAEVAAAKMCEISSWDASYVVLLSNVYAGEGKFELVERLRSRIGKKSMAKLLNTARDSNIQVFQKC
;
A
#
# COMPACT_ATOMS: atom_id res chain seq x y z
N MET A 1 12.64 8.88 20.24
CA MET A 1 12.67 7.70 19.33
C MET A 1 12.48 8.07 17.86
N VAL A 2 11.37 8.69 17.42
CA VAL A 2 11.17 9.01 15.98
C VAL A 2 12.25 9.97 15.44
N ASP A 3 12.54 11.03 16.18
CA ASP A 3 13.54 12.03 15.75
C ASP A 3 14.98 11.48 15.73
N GLU A 4 15.28 10.51 16.60
CA GLU A 4 16.57 9.82 16.60
C GLU A 4 16.70 8.92 15.37
N GLY A 5 15.63 8.20 15.01
CA GLY A 5 15.61 7.39 13.79
C GLY A 5 15.77 8.23 12.52
N LEU A 6 15.17 9.43 12.47
CA LEU A 6 15.38 10.37 11.37
C LEU A 6 16.82 10.88 11.31
N LYS A 7 17.43 11.23 12.45
CA LYS A 7 18.84 11.64 12.50
C LYS A 7 19.78 10.54 12.02
N VAL A 8 19.53 9.28 12.40
CA VAL A 8 20.31 8.14 11.90
C VAL A 8 20.17 8.01 10.40
N PHE A 9 18.97 8.17 9.85
CA PHE A 9 18.74 8.11 8.41
C PHE A 9 19.43 9.23 7.65
N GLU A 10 19.38 10.47 8.16
CA GLU A 10 20.08 11.61 7.56
C GLU A 10 21.59 11.39 7.54
N ARG A 11 22.16 10.86 8.63
CA ARG A 11 23.58 10.50 8.68
C ARG A 11 23.94 9.42 7.67
N MET A 12 23.08 8.40 7.52
CA MET A 12 23.24 7.34 6.52
C MET A 12 23.40 7.93 5.10
N LEU A 13 22.59 8.92 4.77
CA LEU A 13 22.60 9.61 3.48
C LEU A 13 23.79 10.56 3.30
N LYS A 14 24.03 11.43 4.29
CA LYS A 14 24.94 12.58 4.17
C LYS A 14 26.38 12.25 4.55
N GLU A 15 26.58 11.46 5.60
CA GLU A 15 27.91 11.19 6.17
C GLU A 15 28.47 9.88 5.63
N GLU A 16 27.66 8.83 5.63
CA GLU A 16 28.08 7.47 5.28
C GLU A 16 27.89 7.16 3.78
N GLN A 17 27.19 8.03 3.03
CA GLN A 17 26.85 7.85 1.61
C GLN A 17 26.17 6.51 1.29
N ILE A 18 25.43 5.95 2.25
CA ILE A 18 24.72 4.70 2.09
C ILE A 18 23.37 5.00 1.46
N ASN A 19 23.13 4.40 0.30
CA ASN A 19 21.85 4.51 -0.37
C ASN A 19 20.76 3.71 0.38
N PRO A 20 19.62 4.30 0.74
CA PRO A 20 18.53 3.59 1.40
C PRO A 20 17.98 2.44 0.56
N ARG A 21 17.75 1.30 1.20
CA ARG A 21 17.10 0.13 0.61
C ARG A 21 15.61 0.12 0.94
N ALA A 22 14.87 -0.76 0.28
CA ALA A 22 13.43 -0.93 0.48
C ALA A 22 13.04 -1.18 1.95
N GLU A 23 13.89 -1.87 2.73
CA GLU A 23 13.63 -2.11 4.15
C GLU A 23 13.74 -0.84 4.99
N HIS A 24 14.68 0.06 4.64
CA HIS A 24 14.88 1.33 5.35
C HIS A 24 13.67 2.25 5.15
N TYR A 25 13.16 2.34 3.92
CA TYR A 25 11.95 3.11 3.61
C TYR A 25 10.73 2.58 4.36
N GLY A 26 10.47 1.27 4.32
CA GLY A 26 9.33 0.68 5.02
C GLY A 26 9.36 0.95 6.53
N TYR A 27 10.52 0.84 7.16
CA TYR A 27 10.67 1.06 8.60
C TYR A 27 10.45 2.53 9.00
N LEU A 28 11.04 3.47 8.27
CA LEU A 28 10.91 4.91 8.55
C LEU A 28 9.50 5.41 8.30
N VAL A 29 8.88 5.00 7.19
CA VAL A 29 7.51 5.37 6.87
C VAL A 29 6.55 4.80 7.92
N GLY A 30 6.71 3.53 8.31
CA GLY A 30 5.89 2.92 9.36
C GLY A 30 6.08 3.59 10.73
N MET A 31 7.31 4.00 11.06
CA MET A 31 7.61 4.73 12.30
C MET A 31 6.94 6.10 12.33
N LEU A 32 7.05 6.88 11.24
CA LEU A 32 6.39 8.18 11.11
C LEU A 32 4.87 8.04 11.16
N ALA A 33 4.32 7.06 10.46
CA ALA A 33 2.88 6.83 10.39
C ALA A 33 2.29 6.47 11.77
N ARG A 34 2.92 5.56 12.52
CA ARG A 34 2.49 5.21 13.89
C ARG A 34 2.64 6.37 14.89
N ALA A 35 3.50 7.33 14.62
CA ALA A 35 3.68 8.52 15.44
C ALA A 35 2.71 9.66 15.06
N GLY A 36 1.78 9.43 14.13
CA GLY A 36 0.84 10.45 13.64
C GLY A 36 1.46 11.48 12.69
N ARG A 37 2.74 11.33 12.31
CA ARG A 37 3.45 12.21 11.36
C ARG A 37 3.19 11.80 9.91
N LEU A 38 1.91 11.69 9.56
CA LEU A 38 1.45 11.06 8.32
C LEU A 38 1.92 11.78 7.06
N GLU A 39 1.99 13.11 7.08
CA GLU A 39 2.43 13.89 5.93
C GLU A 39 3.92 13.71 5.64
N GLU A 40 4.74 13.59 6.68
CA GLU A 40 6.16 13.29 6.53
C GLU A 40 6.38 11.85 6.06
N ALA A 41 5.57 10.92 6.57
CA ALA A 41 5.56 9.54 6.12
C ALA A 41 5.20 9.42 4.62
N ARG A 42 4.22 10.19 4.16
CA ARG A 42 3.82 10.28 2.74
C ARG A 42 4.96 10.78 1.87
N LYS A 43 5.56 11.92 2.22
CA LYS A 43 6.68 12.49 1.46
C LYS A 43 7.84 11.50 1.34
N LEU A 44 8.13 10.77 2.40
CA LEU A 44 9.20 9.76 2.36
C LEU A 44 8.84 8.56 1.48
N ALA A 45 7.57 8.16 1.43
CA ALA A 45 7.09 7.12 0.52
C ALA A 45 7.15 7.56 -0.96
N GLU A 46 6.89 8.84 -1.25
CA GLU A 46 6.99 9.42 -2.60
C GLU A 46 8.44 9.51 -3.11
N LEU A 47 9.43 9.55 -2.21
CA LEU A 47 10.86 9.55 -2.58
C LEU A 47 11.39 8.15 -2.97
N ALA A 48 10.62 7.09 -2.71
CA ALA A 48 11.02 5.74 -3.11
C ALA A 48 10.88 5.56 -4.62
N THR A 49 12.01 5.44 -5.32
CA THR A 49 12.05 5.32 -6.80
C THR A 49 12.06 3.88 -7.32
N ASP A 50 12.34 2.90 -6.45
CA ASP A 50 12.31 1.47 -6.79
C ASP A 50 10.96 0.85 -6.38
N ASP A 51 10.39 -0.02 -7.22
CA ASP A 51 9.07 -0.61 -7.00
C ASP A 51 8.95 -1.39 -5.69
N LYS A 52 10.01 -2.08 -5.24
CA LYS A 52 10.00 -2.81 -3.96
C LYS A 52 10.03 -1.83 -2.79
N ALA A 53 10.83 -0.77 -2.90
CA ALA A 53 10.89 0.29 -1.90
C ALA A 53 9.56 1.05 -1.79
N ALA A 54 8.96 1.40 -2.93
CA ALA A 54 7.66 2.06 -2.98
C ALA A 54 6.57 1.16 -2.38
N SER A 55 6.51 -0.13 -2.78
CA SER A 55 5.56 -1.09 -2.20
C SER A 55 5.69 -1.19 -0.69
N SER A 56 6.91 -1.37 -0.18
CA SER A 56 7.20 -1.47 1.25
C SER A 56 6.79 -0.19 2.02
N ALA A 57 7.12 0.98 1.49
CA ALA A 57 6.80 2.27 2.07
C ALA A 57 5.29 2.52 2.16
N TRP A 58 4.58 2.37 1.04
CA TRP A 58 3.14 2.59 0.98
C TRP A 58 2.36 1.57 1.83
N TRP A 59 2.84 0.32 1.93
CA TRP A 59 2.27 -0.68 2.82
C TRP A 59 2.40 -0.26 4.29
N ALA A 60 3.59 0.19 4.70
CA ALA A 60 3.84 0.67 6.04
C ALA A 60 3.01 1.92 6.38
N LEU A 61 2.82 2.82 5.42
CA LEU A 61 1.97 4.00 5.56
C LEU A 61 0.50 3.63 5.74
N LEU A 62 0.00 2.68 4.96
CA LEU A 62 -1.39 2.23 5.05
C LEU A 62 -1.66 1.55 6.40
N GLY A 63 -0.75 0.68 6.84
CA GLY A 63 -0.83 0.01 8.14
C GLY A 63 -0.75 0.97 9.33
N GLY A 64 0.16 1.96 9.28
CA GLY A 64 0.28 2.97 10.33
C GLY A 64 -0.83 4.02 10.30
N GLY A 65 -1.28 4.44 9.11
CA GLY A 65 -2.38 5.38 8.92
C GLY A 65 -3.73 4.86 9.39
N HIS A 66 -3.93 3.53 9.32
CA HIS A 66 -5.11 2.89 9.91
C HIS A 66 -5.18 3.09 11.44
N ILE A 67 -4.02 3.10 12.11
CA ILE A 67 -3.94 3.30 13.58
C ILE A 67 -4.21 4.77 13.94
N CYS A 68 -3.88 5.71 13.06
CA CYS A 68 -3.98 7.16 13.31
C CYS A 68 -5.22 7.85 12.68
N SER A 69 -6.24 7.11 12.24
CA SER A 69 -7.59 7.63 11.93
C SER A 69 -7.65 8.83 10.96
N THR A 70 -6.82 8.87 9.91
CA THR A 70 -6.89 9.93 8.90
C THR A 70 -7.06 9.36 7.48
N SER A 71 -8.28 9.39 6.94
CA SER A 71 -8.58 8.68 5.69
C SER A 71 -7.85 9.22 4.49
N SER A 72 -7.54 10.52 4.42
CA SER A 72 -6.94 11.08 3.20
C SER A 72 -5.60 10.44 2.87
N VAL A 73 -4.77 10.19 3.89
CA VAL A 73 -3.45 9.58 3.71
C VAL A 73 -3.57 8.07 3.44
N ALA A 74 -4.49 7.39 4.11
CA ALA A 74 -4.77 5.99 3.88
C ALA A 74 -5.38 5.72 2.48
N GLU A 75 -6.24 6.61 2.00
CA GLU A 75 -6.81 6.57 0.64
C GLU A 75 -5.73 6.73 -0.41
N VAL A 76 -4.84 7.72 -0.24
CA VAL A 76 -3.69 7.94 -1.15
C VAL A 76 -2.76 6.72 -1.14
N ALA A 77 -2.44 6.18 0.04
CA ALA A 77 -1.61 4.99 0.15
C ALA A 77 -2.23 3.77 -0.54
N ALA A 78 -3.53 3.54 -0.35
CA ALA A 78 -4.23 2.44 -1.01
C ALA A 78 -4.32 2.62 -2.53
N ALA A 79 -4.55 3.84 -3.02
CA ALA A 79 -4.54 4.15 -4.45
C ALA A 79 -3.16 3.87 -5.07
N LYS A 80 -2.08 4.30 -4.42
CA LYS A 80 -0.71 4.03 -4.87
C LYS A 80 -0.39 2.53 -4.89
N MET A 81 -0.83 1.78 -3.88
CA MET A 81 -0.68 0.32 -3.87
C MET A 81 -1.44 -0.39 -5.00
N CYS A 82 -2.60 0.15 -5.43
CA CYS A 82 -3.33 -0.36 -6.58
C CYS A 82 -2.63 -0.06 -7.92
N GLU A 83 -1.85 1.03 -8.00
CA GLU A 83 -1.04 1.36 -9.18
C GLU A 83 0.19 0.45 -9.27
N ILE A 84 0.85 0.19 -8.13
CA ILE A 84 2.10 -0.57 -8.06
C ILE A 84 1.86 -2.09 -8.16
N SER A 85 0.75 -2.60 -7.62
CA SER A 85 0.50 -4.05 -7.55
C SER A 85 -0.85 -4.45 -8.15
N SER A 86 -0.89 -5.64 -8.76
CA SER A 86 -2.16 -6.25 -9.17
C SER A 86 -3.01 -6.45 -7.92
N TRP A 87 -4.20 -5.85 -7.89
CA TRP A 87 -5.13 -5.82 -6.76
C TRP A 87 -5.13 -7.12 -5.92
N ASP A 88 -4.56 -7.06 -4.72
CA ASP A 88 -4.62 -8.12 -3.71
C ASP A 88 -5.74 -7.85 -2.69
N ALA A 89 -6.38 -8.91 -2.21
CA ALA A 89 -7.49 -8.85 -1.26
C ALA A 89 -7.07 -8.27 0.10
N SER A 90 -5.78 -8.33 0.44
CA SER A 90 -5.22 -7.72 1.65
C SER A 90 -5.41 -6.20 1.70
N TYR A 91 -5.24 -5.48 0.57
CA TYR A 91 -5.40 -4.02 0.49
C TYR A 91 -6.84 -3.57 0.67
N VAL A 92 -7.77 -4.36 0.15
CA VAL A 92 -9.20 -4.15 0.29
C VAL A 92 -9.59 -4.12 1.76
N VAL A 93 -9.12 -5.13 2.50
CA VAL A 93 -9.49 -5.32 3.91
C VAL A 93 -8.97 -4.14 4.72
N LEU A 94 -7.72 -3.72 4.50
CA LEU A 94 -7.17 -2.54 5.18
C LEU A 94 -7.96 -1.27 4.88
N LEU A 95 -8.22 -0.97 3.61
CA LEU A 95 -8.96 0.24 3.24
C LEU A 95 -10.42 0.22 3.72
N SER A 96 -11.05 -0.97 3.73
CA SER A 96 -12.37 -1.16 4.32
C SER A 96 -12.36 -0.86 5.82
N ASN A 97 -11.33 -1.27 6.55
CA ASN A 97 -11.20 -1.00 7.98
C ASN A 97 -10.97 0.48 8.27
N VAL A 98 -10.20 1.18 7.43
CA VAL A 98 -10.03 2.64 7.50
C VAL A 98 -11.37 3.34 7.32
N TYR A 99 -12.11 3.03 6.25
CA TYR A 99 -13.42 3.65 6.02
C TYR A 99 -14.44 3.32 7.11
N ALA A 100 -14.44 2.08 7.62
CA ALA A 100 -15.32 1.68 8.72
C ALA A 100 -14.98 2.43 10.02
N GLY A 101 -13.70 2.63 10.32
CA GLY A 101 -13.25 3.37 11.51
C GLY A 101 -13.69 4.84 11.52
N GLU A 102 -13.96 5.42 10.35
CA GLU A 102 -14.46 6.79 10.20
C GLU A 102 -15.98 6.87 9.92
N GLY A 103 -16.69 5.73 9.99
CA GLY A 103 -18.12 5.68 9.71
C GLY A 103 -18.50 5.87 8.23
N LYS A 104 -17.53 5.80 7.30
CA LYS A 104 -17.72 5.94 5.84
C LYS A 104 -18.19 4.63 5.21
N PHE A 105 -19.29 4.06 5.71
CA PHE A 105 -19.78 2.74 5.29
C PHE A 105 -20.15 2.66 3.80
N GLU A 106 -20.61 3.76 3.20
CA GLU A 106 -20.90 3.81 1.75
C GLU A 106 -19.65 3.53 0.90
N LEU A 107 -18.48 4.00 1.35
CA LEU A 107 -17.21 3.74 0.67
C LEU A 107 -16.77 2.28 0.85
N VAL A 108 -17.04 1.67 2.00
CA VAL A 108 -16.81 0.23 2.24
C VAL A 108 -17.63 -0.61 1.26
N GLU A 109 -18.92 -0.30 1.08
CA GLU A 109 -19.78 -1.01 0.13
C GLU A 109 -19.33 -0.84 -1.32
N ARG A 110 -18.98 0.38 -1.73
CA ARG A 110 -18.44 0.64 -3.07
C ARG A 110 -17.15 -0.14 -3.33
N LEU A 111 -16.26 -0.21 -2.33
CA LEU A 111 -15.01 -0.95 -2.43
C LEU A 111 -15.30 -2.45 -2.62
N ARG A 112 -16.13 -3.04 -1.75
CA ARG A 112 -16.57 -4.45 -1.83
C ARG A 112 -17.21 -4.78 -3.19
N SER A 113 -18.06 -3.90 -3.71
CA SER A 113 -18.71 -4.06 -5.02
C SER A 113 -17.72 -4.10 -6.18
N ARG A 114 -16.72 -3.19 -6.20
CA ARG A 114 -15.71 -3.17 -7.27
C ARG A 114 -14.84 -4.43 -7.28
N ILE A 115 -14.58 -5.01 -6.11
CA ILE A 115 -13.80 -6.26 -6.00
C ILE A 115 -14.62 -7.42 -6.51
N GLY A 116 -15.89 -7.54 -6.09
CA GLY A 116 -16.80 -8.54 -6.64
C GLY A 116 -16.84 -8.51 -8.17
N LYS A 117 -16.82 -7.32 -8.78
CA LYS A 117 -16.77 -7.18 -10.24
C LYS A 117 -15.42 -7.61 -10.84
N LYS A 118 -14.28 -7.24 -10.25
CA LYS A 118 -12.96 -7.64 -10.77
C LYS A 118 -12.58 -9.10 -10.47
N SER A 119 -12.99 -9.66 -9.34
CA SER A 119 -12.79 -11.09 -9.04
C SER A 119 -13.60 -11.97 -9.98
N MET A 120 -14.85 -11.57 -10.29
CA MET A 120 -15.65 -12.23 -11.33
C MET A 120 -15.03 -12.10 -12.72
N ALA A 121 -14.53 -10.91 -13.09
CA ALA A 121 -13.83 -10.73 -14.37
C ALA A 121 -12.54 -11.57 -14.45
N LYS A 122 -11.78 -11.70 -13.36
CA LYS A 122 -10.59 -12.55 -13.28
C LYS A 122 -10.97 -14.03 -13.45
N LEU A 123 -11.98 -14.52 -12.72
CA LEU A 123 -12.48 -15.90 -12.86
C LEU A 123 -12.98 -16.21 -14.27
N LEU A 124 -13.69 -15.27 -14.90
CA LEU A 124 -14.17 -15.41 -16.28
C LEU A 124 -13.01 -15.45 -17.28
N ASN A 125 -11.96 -14.64 -17.08
CA ASN A 125 -10.78 -14.66 -17.95
C ASN A 125 -9.96 -15.95 -17.78
N THR A 126 -9.76 -16.43 -16.54
CA THR A 126 -9.08 -17.72 -16.29
C THR A 126 -9.86 -18.91 -16.86
N ALA A 127 -11.20 -18.87 -16.80
CA ALA A 127 -12.06 -19.88 -17.42
C ALA A 127 -12.03 -19.83 -18.96
N ARG A 128 -11.75 -18.66 -19.55
CA ARG A 128 -11.61 -18.48 -21.01
C ARG A 128 -10.29 -19.08 -21.52
N ASP A 129 -9.19 -18.91 -20.79
CA ASP A 129 -7.90 -19.51 -21.12
C ASP A 129 -7.89 -21.04 -20.93
N SER A 130 -8.66 -21.55 -19.96
CA SER A 130 -8.81 -22.99 -19.71
C SER A 130 -9.59 -23.73 -20.81
N ASN A 131 -10.36 -23.02 -21.64
CA ASN A 131 -11.14 -23.58 -22.75
C ASN A 131 -10.38 -23.60 -24.09
N ILE A 132 -9.16 -23.05 -24.17
CA ILE A 132 -8.37 -23.05 -25.41
C ILE A 132 -7.48 -24.30 -25.52
N GLN A 133 -7.18 -25.03 -24.43
CA GLN A 133 -6.33 -26.23 -24.48
C GLN A 133 -7.06 -27.56 -24.74
N VAL A 134 -8.39 -27.60 -24.76
CA VAL A 134 -9.13 -28.88 -24.92
C VAL A 134 -9.42 -29.24 -26.39
N PHE A 135 -9.21 -28.33 -27.35
CA PHE A 135 -9.57 -28.56 -28.76
C PHE A 135 -8.39 -28.75 -29.74
N GLN A 136 -7.16 -29.01 -29.27
CA GLN A 136 -5.99 -29.17 -30.16
C GLN A 136 -5.15 -30.43 -29.92
N LYS A 137 -5.77 -31.52 -29.47
CA LYS A 137 -5.20 -32.87 -29.59
C LYS A 137 -6.25 -33.87 -30.07
N CYS A 138 -6.58 -33.80 -31.36
CA CYS A 138 -6.81 -34.98 -32.17
C CYS A 138 -5.64 -35.11 -33.13
#